data_AF-A0A383D5B8-F1
#
_entry.id   AF-A0A383D5B8-F1
#
_cell.length_a   1.000
_cell.length_b   1.000
_cell.length_c   1.000
_cell.angle_alpha   90.00
_cell.angle_beta   90.00
_cell.angle_gamma   90.00
#
_symmetry.space_group_name_H-M   'P 1'
#
loop_
_entity.id
_entity.type
_entity.pdbx_description
1 polymer ?
#
loop_
_entity_poly.entity_id
_entity_poly.type
_entity_poly.pdbx_seq_one_letter_code
_entity_poly.pdbx_strand_id
1 'polypeptide(L)'
;MLRAFYRSKKWALWAYGGGALLISSLWVQVQITVAINTWYGGFYNLLQTSAEYKDKSAEGIALFYDKLVSLSYITSGFEGEPSFAVLAFPYVLLAVATGWFTRLYGLRWREAMTFDYIPRWRTVKEEIEGASQRIQEDCNRFARI
;
A
#
# COMPACT_ATOMS: atom_id res chain seq x y z
N MET A 1 5.68 22.32 -11.47
CA MET A 1 4.86 21.39 -10.67
C MET A 1 5.73 20.51 -9.79
N LEU A 2 6.59 19.64 -10.33
CA LEU A 2 7.49 18.80 -9.52
C LEU A 2 8.44 19.58 -8.59
N ARG A 3 9.04 20.69 -9.06
CA ARG A 3 9.93 21.52 -8.24
C ARG A 3 9.25 22.12 -7.00
N ALA A 4 7.95 22.42 -7.08
CA ALA A 4 7.20 23.01 -5.97
C ALA A 4 7.14 22.09 -4.75
N PHE A 5 7.13 20.78 -4.99
CA PHE A 5 7.05 19.75 -3.94
C PHE A 5 8.42 19.18 -3.57
N TYR A 6 9.23 18.76 -4.56
CA TYR A 6 10.51 18.09 -4.30
C TYR A 6 11.69 19.04 -4.04
N ARG A 7 11.61 20.32 -4.45
CA ARG A 7 12.70 21.31 -4.28
C ARG A 7 12.39 22.36 -3.21
N SER A 8 11.28 22.22 -2.47
CA SER A 8 10.89 23.13 -1.40
C SER A 8 11.31 22.60 -0.03
N LYS A 9 12.03 23.40 0.76
CA LYS A 9 12.41 23.04 2.14
C LYS A 9 11.19 22.75 3.03
N LYS A 10 10.06 23.46 2.78
CA LYS A 10 8.80 23.26 3.52
C LYS A 10 8.20 21.86 3.29
N TRP A 11 8.33 21.35 2.07
CA TRP A 11 7.69 20.09 1.64
C TRP A 11 8.63 18.90 1.60
N ALA A 12 9.95 19.09 1.81
CA ALA A 12 10.96 18.05 1.69
C ALA A 12 10.66 16.79 2.53
N LEU A 13 10.21 16.96 3.78
CA LEU A 13 9.87 15.82 4.65
C LEU A 13 8.70 15.01 4.08
N TRP A 14 7.67 15.69 3.55
CA TRP A 14 6.56 15.02 2.88
C TRP A 14 7.01 14.36 1.59
N ALA A 15 7.74 15.07 0.74
CA ALA A 15 8.14 14.59 -0.58
C ALA A 15 9.06 13.36 -0.52
N TYR A 16 10.08 13.40 0.33
CA TYR A 16 11.04 12.30 0.44
C TYR A 16 10.62 11.27 1.49
N GLY A 17 10.19 11.70 2.67
CA GLY A 17 9.75 10.80 3.73
C GLY A 17 8.45 10.08 3.40
N GLY A 18 7.45 10.81 2.90
CA GLY A 18 6.20 10.21 2.44
C GLY A 18 6.38 9.31 1.22
N GLY A 19 7.24 9.72 0.26
CA GLY A 19 7.61 8.89 -0.88
C GLY A 19 8.31 7.59 -0.46
N ALA A 20 9.28 7.68 0.45
CA ALA A 20 9.97 6.51 0.99
C ALA A 20 9.01 5.58 1.74
N LEU A 21 8.09 6.12 2.55
CA LEU A 21 7.07 5.35 3.26
C LEU A 21 6.17 4.57 2.29
N LEU A 22 5.72 5.20 1.20
CA LEU A 22 4.91 4.54 0.17
C LEU A 22 5.68 3.41 -0.51
N ILE A 23 6.93 3.66 -0.90
CA ILE A 23 7.78 2.65 -1.54
C ILE A 23 8.03 1.48 -0.59
N SER A 24 8.38 1.74 0.68
CA SER A 24 8.58 0.68 1.67
C SER A 24 7.29 -0.10 1.92
N SER A 25 6.15 0.59 1.96
CA SER A 25 4.86 -0.06 2.17
C SER A 25 4.49 -0.98 1.01
N LEU A 26 4.69 -0.54 -0.23
CA LEU A 26 4.51 -1.38 -1.42
C LEU A 26 5.47 -2.57 -1.43
N TRP A 27 6.73 -2.37 -1.05
CA TRP A 27 7.69 -3.46 -0.96
C TRP A 27 7.25 -4.53 0.05
N VAL A 28 6.80 -4.13 1.24
CA VAL A 28 6.27 -5.08 2.24
C VAL A 28 5.03 -5.81 1.71
N GLN A 29 4.10 -5.11 1.05
CA GLN A 29 2.94 -5.75 0.43
C GLN A 29 3.36 -6.84 -0.57
N VAL A 30 4.37 -6.58 -1.40
CA VAL A 30 4.89 -7.58 -2.35
C VAL A 30 5.47 -8.79 -1.62
N GLN A 31 6.24 -8.59 -0.54
CA GLN A 31 6.77 -9.71 0.26
C GLN A 31 5.64 -10.58 0.83
N ILE A 32 4.58 -9.96 1.33
CA ILE A 32 3.42 -10.70 1.85
C ILE A 32 2.72 -11.46 0.71
N THR A 33 2.55 -10.85 -0.47
CA THR A 33 1.96 -11.55 -1.64
C THR A 33 2.80 -12.76 -2.07
N VAL A 34 4.13 -12.66 -2.03
CA VAL A 34 5.01 -13.81 -2.30
C VAL A 34 4.80 -14.91 -1.25
N ALA A 35 4.72 -14.57 0.03
CA ALA A 35 4.42 -15.53 1.09
C ALA A 35 3.04 -16.19 0.92
N ILE A 36 2.03 -15.43 0.50
CA ILE A 36 0.70 -15.97 0.16
C ILE A 36 0.78 -16.96 -1.00
N ASN A 37 1.60 -16.68 -2.02
CA ASN A 37 1.81 -17.62 -3.14
C ASN A 37 2.47 -18.92 -2.68
N THR A 38 3.48 -18.85 -1.79
CA THR A 38 4.07 -20.05 -1.18
C THR A 38 3.05 -20.83 -0.35
N TRP A 39 2.23 -20.12 0.44
CA TRP A 39 1.15 -20.72 1.20
C TRP A 39 0.13 -21.44 0.31
N TYR A 40 -0.25 -20.85 -0.82
CA TYR A 40 -1.14 -21.50 -1.79
C TYR A 40 -0.59 -22.86 -2.25
N GLY A 41 0.71 -22.94 -2.55
CA GLY A 41 1.36 -24.19 -2.92
C GLY A 41 1.19 -25.27 -1.85
N GLY A 42 1.50 -24.93 -0.59
CA GLY A 42 1.35 -25.86 0.54
C GLY A 42 -0.09 -26.26 0.80
N PHE A 43 -1.04 -25.31 0.69
CA PHE A 43 -2.46 -25.56 0.89
C PHE A 43 -3.05 -26.49 -0.18
N TYR A 44 -2.76 -26.24 -1.47
CA TYR A 44 -3.24 -27.12 -2.53
C TYR A 44 -2.60 -28.50 -2.48
N ASN A 45 -1.33 -28.61 -2.06
CA ASN A 45 -0.71 -29.91 -1.82
C ASN A 45 -1.46 -30.69 -0.73
N LEU A 46 -1.83 -30.05 0.39
CA LEU A 46 -2.64 -30.66 1.45
C LEU A 46 -4.01 -31.16 0.93
N LEU A 47 -4.65 -30.40 0.03
CA LEU A 47 -5.90 -30.83 -0.58
C LEU A 47 -5.70 -32.04 -1.52
N GLN A 48 -4.58 -32.09 -2.26
CA GLN A 48 -4.26 -33.20 -3.15
C GLN A 48 -3.93 -34.49 -2.39
N THR A 49 -3.20 -34.39 -1.27
CA THR A 49 -2.87 -35.54 -0.41
C THR A 49 -3.96 -35.88 0.60
N SER A 50 -5.14 -35.28 0.48
CA SER A 50 -6.28 -35.52 1.38
C SER A 50 -6.69 -37.00 1.48
N ALA A 51 -6.45 -37.80 0.43
CA ALA A 51 -6.70 -39.24 0.44
C ALA A 51 -5.86 -40.00 1.49
N GLU A 52 -4.68 -39.50 1.85
CA GLU A 52 -3.81 -40.09 2.88
C GLU A 52 -4.42 -39.97 4.29
N TYR A 53 -5.32 -39.00 4.49
CA TYR A 53 -6.00 -38.75 5.75
C TYR A 53 -7.38 -39.42 5.84
N LYS A 54 -7.72 -40.31 4.91
CA LYS A 54 -9.03 -40.99 4.86
C LYS A 54 -9.35 -41.75 6.16
N ASP A 55 -8.37 -42.48 6.69
CA ASP A 55 -8.52 -43.26 7.92
C ASP A 55 -8.27 -42.43 9.19
N LYS A 56 -7.83 -41.16 9.03
CA LYS A 56 -7.51 -40.21 10.10
C LYS A 56 -8.11 -38.83 9.82
N SER A 57 -9.42 -38.81 9.56
CA SER A 57 -10.14 -37.60 9.12
C SER A 57 -9.98 -36.40 10.08
N ALA A 58 -9.92 -36.65 11.39
CA ALA A 58 -9.72 -35.61 12.39
C ALA A 58 -8.37 -34.88 12.25
N GLU A 59 -7.30 -35.60 11.88
CA GLU A 59 -5.95 -35.04 11.70
C GLU A 59 -5.89 -34.16 10.44
N GLY A 60 -6.50 -34.63 9.34
CA GLY A 60 -6.59 -33.85 8.10
C GLY A 60 -7.38 -32.55 8.27
N ILE A 61 -8.50 -32.60 9.01
CA ILE A 61 -9.30 -31.40 9.32
C ILE A 61 -8.52 -30.43 10.20
N ALA A 62 -7.79 -30.91 11.20
CA ALA A 62 -6.96 -30.07 12.06
C ALA A 62 -5.87 -29.34 11.24
N LEU A 63 -5.17 -30.05 10.34
CA LEU A 63 -4.17 -29.47 9.45
C LEU A 63 -4.78 -28.41 8.50
N PHE A 64 -5.98 -28.66 8.00
CA PHE A 64 -6.68 -27.70 7.15
C PHE A 64 -6.98 -26.39 7.88
N TYR A 65 -7.54 -26.47 9.09
CA TYR A 65 -7.78 -25.29 9.91
C TYR A 65 -6.47 -24.62 10.35
N ASP A 66 -5.43 -25.40 10.59
CA ASP A 66 -4.12 -24.86 10.94
C ASP A 66 -3.56 -23.97 9.81
N LYS A 67 -3.63 -24.45 8.56
CA LYS A 67 -3.25 -23.67 7.39
C LYS A 67 -4.09 -22.40 7.21
N LEU A 68 -5.38 -22.40 7.56
CA LEU A 68 -6.25 -21.25 7.32
C LEU A 68 -6.18 -20.17 8.39
N VAL A 69 -6.30 -20.54 9.67
CA VAL A 69 -6.59 -19.58 10.76
C VAL A 69 -5.68 -19.70 11.97
N SER A 70 -4.68 -20.59 11.95
CA SER A 70 -3.78 -20.76 13.09
C SER A 70 -2.98 -19.52 13.42
N LEU A 71 -2.78 -19.28 14.72
CA LEU A 71 -1.88 -18.26 15.24
C LEU A 71 -0.52 -18.83 15.66
N SER A 72 -0.28 -20.13 15.37
CA SER A 72 0.94 -20.85 15.75
C SER A 72 2.20 -20.07 15.39
N TYR A 73 2.29 -19.57 14.15
CA TYR A 73 3.38 -18.76 13.64
C TYR A 73 3.69 -17.50 14.47
N ILE A 74 2.67 -16.84 15.03
CA ILE A 74 2.87 -15.66 15.88
C ILE A 74 3.33 -16.10 17.26
N THR A 75 2.68 -17.12 17.84
CA THR A 75 3.00 -17.63 19.17
C THR A 75 4.36 -18.30 19.27
N SER A 76 4.88 -18.84 18.16
CA SER A 76 6.21 -19.44 18.04
C SER A 76 7.34 -18.42 17.83
N GLY A 77 7.02 -17.13 17.73
CA GLY A 77 8.03 -16.09 17.47
C GLY A 77 8.44 -16.00 16.00
N PHE A 78 7.51 -16.17 15.07
CA PHE A 78 7.70 -16.10 13.61
C PHE A 78 8.47 -17.29 13.02
N GLU A 79 8.42 -18.43 13.70
CA GLU A 79 9.01 -19.69 13.24
C GLU A 79 7.93 -20.61 12.64
N GLY A 80 8.25 -21.21 11.48
CA GLY A 80 7.36 -22.12 10.74
C GLY A 80 6.61 -21.46 9.59
N GLU A 81 5.56 -22.14 9.12
CA GLU A 81 4.72 -21.63 8.02
C GLU A 81 3.55 -20.79 8.58
N PRO A 82 3.39 -19.54 8.12
CA PRO A 82 2.26 -18.71 8.53
C PRO A 82 0.95 -19.24 7.95
N SER A 83 -0.14 -19.11 8.70
CA SER A 83 -1.48 -19.39 8.20
C SER A 83 -1.96 -18.29 7.24
N PHE A 84 -3.00 -18.58 6.46
CA PHE A 84 -3.60 -17.60 5.56
C PHE A 84 -4.05 -16.34 6.30
N ALA A 85 -4.72 -16.48 7.44
CA ALA A 85 -5.18 -15.35 8.25
C ALA A 85 -4.01 -14.46 8.70
N VAL A 86 -2.90 -15.07 9.15
CA VAL A 86 -1.71 -14.36 9.62
C VAL A 86 -1.05 -13.55 8.50
N LEU A 87 -1.16 -13.97 7.24
CA LEU A 87 -0.69 -13.20 6.09
C LEU A 87 -1.71 -12.17 5.60
N ALA A 88 -2.98 -12.58 5.47
CA ALA A 88 -4.03 -11.79 4.84
C ALA A 88 -4.44 -10.58 5.68
N PHE A 89 -4.57 -10.71 7.01
CA PHE A 89 -4.99 -9.59 7.86
C PHE A 89 -3.98 -8.43 7.85
N PRO A 90 -2.67 -8.66 8.08
CA PRO A 90 -1.68 -7.60 7.94
C PRO A 90 -1.63 -6.99 6.55
N TYR A 91 -1.76 -7.82 5.49
CA TYR A 91 -1.81 -7.33 4.12
C TYR A 91 -2.95 -6.34 3.89
N VAL A 92 -4.18 -6.71 4.29
CA VAL A 92 -5.35 -5.84 4.11
C VAL A 92 -5.21 -4.55 4.91
N LEU A 93 -4.77 -4.64 6.17
CA LEU A 93 -4.52 -3.45 7.01
C LEU A 93 -3.49 -2.53 6.38
N LEU A 94 -2.38 -3.10 5.91
CA LEU A 94 -1.33 -2.35 5.22
C LEU A 94 -1.87 -1.72 3.95
N ALA A 95 -2.56 -2.47 3.08
CA ALA A 95 -3.12 -1.96 1.83
C ALA A 95 -4.11 -0.81 2.04
N VAL A 96 -4.99 -0.90 3.04
CA VAL A 96 -5.92 0.17 3.40
C VAL A 96 -5.15 1.40 3.89
N ALA A 97 -4.15 1.22 4.77
CA ALA A 97 -3.33 2.31 5.27
C ALA A 97 -2.53 2.98 4.15
N THR A 98 -1.91 2.22 3.25
CA THR A 98 -1.21 2.73 2.07
C THR A 98 -2.16 3.52 1.18
N GLY A 99 -3.35 2.99 0.87
CA GLY A 99 -4.33 3.68 0.05
C GLY A 99 -4.80 5.00 0.65
N TRP A 100 -5.05 5.03 1.96
CA TRP A 100 -5.34 6.26 2.69
C TRP A 100 -4.17 7.25 2.63
N PHE A 101 -2.95 6.79 2.88
CA PHE A 101 -1.77 7.64 2.88
C PHE A 101 -1.44 8.18 1.49
N THR A 102 -1.62 7.40 0.42
CA THR A 102 -1.45 7.86 -0.98
C THR A 102 -2.36 9.04 -1.28
N ARG A 103 -3.62 9.01 -0.82
CA ARG A 103 -4.56 10.14 -0.99
C ARG A 103 -4.08 11.37 -0.21
N LEU A 104 -3.63 11.19 1.02
CA LEU A 104 -3.07 12.29 1.83
C LEU A 104 -1.82 12.90 1.18
N TYR A 105 -0.93 12.05 0.67
CA TYR A 105 0.27 12.45 -0.05
C TYR A 105 -0.07 13.24 -1.32
N GLY A 106 -1.05 12.77 -2.10
CA GLY A 106 -1.59 13.49 -3.26
C GLY A 106 -2.17 14.86 -2.89
N LEU A 107 -2.91 14.97 -1.79
CA LEU A 107 -3.42 16.26 -1.30
C LEU A 107 -2.30 17.24 -0.94
N ARG A 108 -1.25 16.78 -0.25
CA ARG A 108 -0.08 17.62 0.07
C ARG A 108 0.67 18.06 -1.18
N TRP A 109 0.75 17.19 -2.20
CA TRP A 109 1.30 17.56 -3.49
C TRP A 109 0.47 18.68 -4.14
N ARG A 110 -0.86 18.56 -4.17
CA ARG A 110 -1.74 19.62 -4.70
C ARG A 110 -1.54 20.94 -3.99
N GLU A 111 -1.56 20.91 -2.66
CA GLU A 111 -1.36 22.08 -1.81
C GLU A 111 -0.03 22.79 -2.14
N ALA A 112 1.05 22.03 -2.26
CA ALA A 112 2.37 22.57 -2.59
C ALA A 112 2.41 23.25 -3.96
N MET A 113 1.78 22.64 -4.98
CA MET A 113 1.70 23.25 -6.30
C MET A 113 0.88 24.54 -6.27
N THR A 114 -0.34 24.49 -5.73
CA THR A 114 -1.24 25.65 -5.71
C THR A 114 -0.58 26.85 -5.02
N PHE A 115 0.01 26.67 -3.83
CA PHE A 115 0.64 27.78 -3.12
C PHE A 115 1.98 28.26 -3.71
N ASP A 116 2.71 27.42 -4.45
CA ASP A 116 3.91 27.87 -5.21
C ASP A 116 3.53 28.71 -6.43
N TYR A 117 2.39 28.42 -7.08
CA TYR A 117 1.94 29.12 -8.28
C TYR A 117 1.16 30.41 -8.00
N ILE A 118 0.43 30.53 -6.88
CA ILE A 118 -0.35 31.73 -6.54
C ILE A 118 0.48 33.04 -6.61
N PRO A 119 1.66 33.16 -5.97
CA PRO A 119 2.43 34.41 -6.02
C PRO A 119 2.90 34.78 -7.42
N ARG A 120 3.32 33.79 -8.23
CA ARG A 120 3.76 34.00 -9.61
C ARG A 120 2.61 34.49 -10.49
N TRP A 121 1.40 34.03 -10.21
CA TRP A 121 0.21 34.44 -10.95
C TRP A 121 -0.22 35.87 -10.61
N ARG A 122 -0.17 36.27 -9.32
CA ARG A 122 -0.50 37.65 -8.91
C ARG A 122 0.45 38.72 -9.48
N THR A 123 1.62 38.33 -9.98
CA THR A 123 2.59 39.24 -10.59
C THR A 123 2.47 39.37 -12.11
N VAL A 124 1.58 38.61 -12.75
CA VAL A 124 1.38 38.69 -14.21
C VAL A 124 0.63 39.98 -14.55
N LYS A 125 1.13 40.72 -15.55
CA LYS A 125 0.58 42.03 -15.95
C LYS A 125 -0.56 41.92 -16.97
N GLU A 126 -0.65 40.82 -17.69
CA GLU A 126 -1.67 40.56 -18.71
C GLU A 126 -2.71 39.58 -18.18
N GLU A 127 -3.97 39.83 -18.50
CA GLU A 127 -5.03 38.87 -18.20
C GLU A 127 -4.92 37.68 -19.15
N ILE A 128 -4.78 36.48 -18.58
CA ILE A 128 -4.71 35.23 -19.33
C ILE A 128 -6.04 34.52 -19.12
N GLU A 129 -6.82 34.37 -20.20
CA GLU A 129 -8.10 33.68 -20.17
C GLU A 129 -7.94 32.23 -19.67
N GLY A 130 -8.83 31.82 -18.76
CA GLY A 130 -8.82 30.47 -18.20
C GLY A 130 -7.63 30.16 -17.27
N ALA A 131 -6.81 31.13 -16.89
CA ALA A 131 -5.65 30.86 -16.05
C ALA A 131 -6.01 30.35 -14.64
N SER A 132 -7.12 30.83 -14.06
CA SER A 132 -7.64 30.34 -12.78
C SER A 132 -8.14 28.89 -12.87
N GLN A 133 -8.69 28.50 -14.03
CA GLN A 133 -9.09 27.12 -14.32
C GLN A 133 -7.87 26.22 -14.45
N ARG A 134 -6.84 26.61 -15.23
CA ARG A 134 -5.61 25.83 -15.40
C ARG A 134 -4.90 25.54 -14.08
N ILE A 135 -4.79 26.54 -13.18
CA ILE A 135 -4.17 26.34 -11.86
C ILE A 135 -4.92 25.29 -11.04
N GLN A 136 -6.25 25.21 -11.15
CA GLN A 136 -7.05 24.24 -10.39
C GLN A 136 -7.09 22.87 -11.08
N GLU A 137 -7.43 22.84 -12.37
CA GLU A 137 -7.61 21.63 -13.16
C GLU A 137 -6.29 20.90 -13.40
N ASP A 138 -5.21 21.60 -13.77
CA ASP A 138 -3.94 20.93 -14.05
C ASP A 138 -3.33 20.39 -12.75
N CYS A 139 -3.40 21.15 -11.66
CA CYS A 139 -2.95 20.65 -10.35
C CYS A 139 -3.79 19.45 -9.87
N ASN A 140 -5.09 19.43 -10.16
CA ASN A 140 -5.95 18.29 -9.85
C ASN A 140 -5.61 17.06 -10.71
N ARG A 141 -5.51 17.24 -12.04
CA ARG A 141 -5.16 16.16 -12.98
C ARG A 141 -3.80 15.57 -12.65
N PHE A 142 -2.83 16.40 -12.27
CA PHE A 142 -1.47 15.96 -11.96
C PHE A 142 -1.33 15.22 -10.62
N ALA A 143 -2.28 15.42 -9.71
CA ALA A 143 -2.28 14.77 -8.39
C ALA A 143 -3.28 13.62 -8.28
N ARG A 144 -3.89 13.24 -9.39
CA ARG A 144 -4.79 12.09 -9.45
C ARG A 144 -3.94 10.82 -9.50
N ILE A 145 -3.83 10.16 -8.34
CA ILE A 145 -3.08 8.92 -8.08
C ILE A 145 -4.06 7.87 -7.58
#